data_AF-A0A851KYV6-F1
#
_entry.id   AF-A0A851KYV6-F1
#
_cell.length_a   1.000
_cell.length_b   1.000
_cell.length_c   1.000
_cell.angle_alpha   90.00
_cell.angle_beta   90.00
_cell.angle_gamma   90.00
#
_symmetry.space_group_name_H-M   'P 1'
#
loop_
_entity.id
_entity.type
_entity.pdbx_description
1 polymer ?
#
loop_
_entity_poly.entity_id
_entity_poly.type
_entity_poly.pdbx_seq_one_letter_code
_entity_poly.pdbx_strand_id
1 'polypeptide(L)'
;ECNCHNKAEDCYYNQSIADQKRSMDIHGQFIGGGVCLNCTQHTTGINCEMCANGYYGNPLMAGQSCVPCECNGNVNPQEEGHCDPFTGQCLKCLGNTAGHHCEKCADGYYGDAVID
;
A
#
# COMPACT_ATOMS: atom_id res chain seq x y z
N GLU A 1 -4.30 13.32 -20.95
CA GLU A 1 -3.78 13.61 -19.61
C GLU A 1 -4.29 12.54 -18.65
N CYS A 2 -3.46 12.09 -17.71
CA CYS A 2 -3.81 11.02 -16.77
C CYS A 2 -4.17 11.62 -15.41
N ASN A 3 -5.00 10.90 -14.66
CA ASN A 3 -5.27 11.23 -13.28
C ASN A 3 -4.37 10.39 -12.36
N CYS A 4 -3.31 11.00 -11.82
CA CYS A 4 -2.38 10.34 -10.90
C CYS A 4 -2.39 10.97 -9.50
N HIS A 5 -3.43 11.74 -9.16
CA HIS A 5 -3.58 12.42 -7.87
C HIS A 5 -2.37 13.27 -7.43
N ASN A 6 -1.64 13.86 -8.39
CA ASN A 6 -0.37 14.57 -8.19
C ASN A 6 0.74 13.70 -7.55
N LYS A 7 0.72 12.39 -7.82
CA LYS A 7 1.69 11.42 -7.29
C LYS A 7 2.51 10.74 -8.36
N ALA A 8 2.28 11.02 -9.64
CA ALA A 8 3.16 10.64 -10.73
C ALA A 8 3.14 11.74 -11.80
N GLU A 9 4.28 11.92 -12.47
CA GLU A 9 4.41 12.84 -13.62
C GLU A 9 4.10 12.12 -14.93
N ASP A 10 4.48 10.85 -15.03
CA ASP A 10 4.37 10.04 -16.24
C ASP A 10 3.26 8.99 -16.16
N CYS A 11 2.69 8.65 -17.31
CA CYS A 11 1.73 7.57 -17.47
C CYS A 11 1.74 7.01 -18.90
N TYR A 12 1.17 5.83 -19.09
CA TYR A 12 0.93 5.27 -20.41
C TYR A 12 -0.53 4.83 -20.57
N TYR A 13 -0.99 4.72 -21.82
CA TYR A 13 -2.35 4.25 -22.11
C TYR A 13 -2.40 2.72 -22.19
N ASN A 14 -3.42 2.11 -21.60
CA ASN A 14 -3.69 0.68 -21.66
C ASN A 14 -5.17 0.41 -21.98
N GLN A 15 -5.43 -0.14 -23.18
CA GLN A 15 -6.78 -0.44 -23.65
C GLN A 15 -7.54 -1.39 -22.73
N SER A 16 -6.88 -2.44 -22.23
CA SER A 16 -7.55 -3.42 -21.35
C SER A 16 -7.99 -2.80 -20.03
N ILE A 17 -7.26 -1.81 -19.50
CA ILE A 17 -7.64 -1.05 -18.32
C ILE A 17 -8.85 -0.15 -18.61
N ALA A 18 -8.89 0.46 -19.79
CA ALA A 18 -10.02 1.26 -20.24
C ALA A 18 -11.30 0.43 -20.42
N ASP A 19 -11.19 -0.71 -21.09
CA ASP A 19 -12.30 -1.64 -21.32
C ASP A 19 -12.87 -2.16 -19.99
N GLN A 20 -12.00 -2.40 -19.00
CA GLN A 20 -12.38 -2.83 -17.65
C GLN A 20 -12.88 -1.69 -16.77
N LYS A 21 -12.85 -0.42 -17.23
CA LYS A 21 -13.22 0.77 -16.44
C LYS A 21 -12.45 0.87 -15.12
N ARG A 22 -11.13 0.63 -15.18
CA ARG A 22 -10.26 0.58 -13.99
C ARG A 22 -9.36 1.80 -13.80
N SER A 23 -9.27 2.68 -14.80
CA SER A 23 -8.55 3.96 -14.70
C SER A 23 -9.54 5.10 -14.63
N MET A 24 -9.27 6.05 -13.74
CA MET A 24 -9.95 7.34 -13.74
C MET A 24 -9.43 8.24 -14.88
N ASP A 25 -10.31 9.07 -15.43
CA ASP A 25 -9.94 10.23 -16.24
C ASP A 25 -9.66 11.45 -15.35
N ILE A 26 -9.34 12.59 -15.96
CA ILE A 26 -9.07 13.86 -15.25
C ILE A 26 -10.29 14.43 -14.51
N HIS A 27 -11.49 13.91 -14.78
CA HIS A 27 -12.73 14.31 -14.11
C HIS A 27 -13.14 13.34 -13.00
N GLY A 28 -12.29 12.34 -12.69
CA GLY A 28 -12.55 11.33 -11.66
C GLY A 28 -13.57 10.26 -12.10
N GLN A 29 -13.83 10.14 -13.39
CA GLN A 29 -14.73 9.13 -13.95
C GLN A 29 -13.95 7.90 -14.38
N PHE A 30 -14.45 6.70 -14.08
CA PHE A 30 -13.85 5.42 -14.46
C PHE A 30 -14.06 5.08 -15.95
N ILE A 31 -13.67 6.00 -16.82
CA ILE A 31 -13.72 5.87 -18.29
C ILE A 31 -12.36 6.18 -18.93
N GLY A 32 -11.32 6.38 -18.11
CA GLY A 32 -9.95 6.59 -18.56
C GLY A 32 -9.27 5.27 -18.95
N GLY A 33 -8.03 5.37 -19.42
CA GLY A 33 -7.16 4.22 -19.69
C GLY A 33 -5.70 4.48 -19.33
N GLY A 34 -5.44 5.50 -18.53
CA GLY A 34 -4.10 5.88 -18.12
C GLY A 34 -3.62 5.02 -16.97
N VAL A 35 -2.39 4.55 -17.04
CA VAL A 35 -1.71 3.85 -15.95
C VAL A 35 -0.52 4.69 -15.55
N CYS A 36 -0.54 5.20 -14.33
CA CYS A 36 0.52 6.03 -13.76
C CYS A 36 1.81 5.22 -13.58
N LEU A 37 2.94 5.86 -13.80
CA LEU A 37 4.28 5.28 -13.66
C LEU A 37 4.98 5.90 -12.47
N ASN A 38 5.79 5.11 -11.76
CA ASN A 38 6.64 5.58 -10.66
C ASN A 38 5.86 6.42 -9.61
N CYS A 39 4.74 5.89 -9.12
CA CYS A 39 3.98 6.53 -8.05
C CYS A 39 4.89 6.91 -6.88
N THR A 40 4.78 8.17 -6.46
CA THR A 40 5.54 8.79 -5.37
C THR A 40 4.71 8.78 -4.08
N GLN A 41 5.22 9.39 -3.01
CA GLN A 41 4.50 9.52 -1.72
C GLN A 41 4.06 8.17 -1.13
N HIS A 42 4.85 7.12 -1.38
CA HIS A 42 4.58 5.75 -0.92
C HIS A 42 3.22 5.20 -1.39
N THR A 43 2.78 5.61 -2.57
CA THR A 43 1.56 5.11 -3.21
C THR A 43 1.83 4.10 -4.31
N THR A 44 0.79 3.37 -4.68
CA THR A 44 0.74 2.44 -5.81
C THR A 44 -0.69 2.42 -6.36
N GLY A 45 -0.98 1.54 -7.32
CA GLY A 45 -2.26 1.45 -8.01
C GLY A 45 -2.23 2.08 -9.41
N ILE A 46 -3.34 1.98 -10.14
CA ILE A 46 -3.43 2.44 -11.54
C ILE A 46 -3.33 3.97 -11.61
N ASN A 47 -3.89 4.65 -10.63
CA ASN A 47 -3.98 6.09 -10.49
C ASN A 47 -3.18 6.62 -9.28
N CYS A 48 -2.30 5.80 -8.68
CA CYS A 48 -1.59 6.09 -7.42
C CYS A 48 -2.55 6.30 -6.22
N GLU A 49 -3.63 5.52 -6.17
CA GLU A 49 -4.77 5.66 -5.28
C GLU A 49 -4.68 4.87 -3.97
N MET A 50 -3.69 4.00 -3.82
CA MET A 50 -3.52 3.11 -2.67
C MET A 50 -2.11 3.21 -2.09
N CYS A 51 -1.91 2.85 -0.82
CA CYS A 51 -0.58 2.79 -0.24
C CYS A 51 0.22 1.60 -0.78
N ALA A 52 1.52 1.81 -0.98
CA ALA A 52 2.46 0.78 -1.41
C ALA A 52 2.69 -0.27 -0.30
N ASN A 53 3.30 -1.40 -0.67
CA ASN A 53 3.68 -2.45 0.30
C ASN A 53 4.49 -1.85 1.46
N GLY A 54 4.15 -2.27 2.68
CA GLY A 54 4.77 -1.75 3.90
C GLY A 54 4.26 -0.39 4.37
N TYR A 55 3.25 0.18 3.71
CA TYR A 55 2.59 1.42 4.12
C TYR A 55 1.08 1.25 4.22
N TYR A 56 0.45 2.06 5.07
CA TYR A 56 -1.00 2.08 5.23
C TYR A 56 -1.55 3.50 5.33
N GLY A 57 -2.85 3.65 5.09
CA GLY A 57 -3.58 4.92 5.18
C GLY A 57 -4.50 5.18 3.98
N ASN A 58 -5.00 6.41 3.86
CA ASN A 58 -5.82 6.83 2.73
C ASN A 58 -5.17 8.02 2.00
N PRO A 59 -4.42 7.78 0.91
CA PRO A 59 -3.70 8.83 0.20
C PRO A 59 -4.58 9.78 -0.62
N LEU A 60 -5.89 9.51 -0.71
CA LEU A 60 -6.87 10.36 -1.39
C LEU A 60 -7.57 11.35 -0.44
N MET A 61 -7.49 11.12 0.88
CA MET A 61 -8.09 12.01 1.87
C MET A 61 -7.19 13.20 2.16
N ALA A 62 -7.74 14.41 2.09
CA ALA A 62 -6.98 15.62 2.37
C ALA A 62 -6.36 15.59 3.77
N GLY A 63 -5.05 15.85 3.86
CA GLY A 63 -4.30 15.81 5.11
C GLY A 63 -3.86 14.41 5.56
N GLN A 64 -4.21 13.35 4.82
CA GLN A 64 -3.71 12.01 5.08
C GLN A 64 -2.59 11.63 4.09
N SER A 65 -1.75 10.69 4.51
CA SER A 65 -0.63 10.17 3.72
C SER A 65 -0.43 8.69 4.02
N CYS A 66 0.33 8.01 3.16
CA CYS A 66 0.77 6.66 3.43
C CYS A 66 1.89 6.67 4.46
N VAL A 67 1.66 6.04 5.61
CA VAL A 67 2.63 5.95 6.70
C VAL A 67 3.18 4.52 6.80
N PRO A 68 4.45 4.33 7.22
CA PRO A 68 5.04 3.01 7.33
C PRO A 68 4.26 2.12 8.32
N CYS A 69 4.14 0.84 8.00
CA CYS A 69 3.62 -0.14 8.95
C CYS A 69 4.63 -0.42 10.05
N GLU A 70 4.18 -0.37 11.30
CA GLU A 70 5.01 -0.63 12.48
C GLU A 70 4.93 -2.11 12.85
N CYS A 71 5.65 -2.97 12.13
CA CYS A 71 5.63 -4.41 12.36
C CYS A 71 6.84 -4.94 13.16
N ASN A 72 7.50 -4.08 13.94
CA ASN A 72 8.65 -4.41 14.77
C ASN A 72 9.78 -5.17 14.03
N GLY A 73 9.99 -4.88 12.75
CA GLY A 73 10.98 -5.59 11.92
C GLY A 73 10.65 -7.05 11.61
N ASN A 74 9.51 -7.55 12.08
CA ASN A 74 9.11 -8.96 12.00
C ASN A 74 8.25 -9.27 10.76
N VAL A 75 8.43 -8.52 9.67
CA VAL A 75 7.76 -8.75 8.37
C VAL A 75 8.72 -8.41 7.22
N ASN A 76 8.39 -8.83 6.00
CA ASN A 76 9.04 -8.29 4.81
C ASN A 76 8.21 -7.11 4.27
N PRO A 77 8.64 -5.84 4.46
CA PRO A 77 7.86 -4.68 4.04
C PRO A 77 7.78 -4.49 2.52
N GLN A 78 8.62 -5.18 1.74
CA GLN A 78 8.60 -5.10 0.28
C GLN A 78 7.59 -6.06 -0.36
N GLU A 79 7.13 -7.06 0.38
CA GLU A 79 6.19 -8.07 -0.10
C GLU A 79 4.74 -7.69 0.18
N GLU A 80 3.86 -8.07 -0.75
CA GLU A 80 2.44 -7.79 -0.63
C GLU A 80 1.78 -8.59 0.50
N GLY A 81 0.86 -7.93 1.19
CA GLY A 81 0.00 -8.55 2.21
C GLY A 81 0.72 -8.91 3.51
N HIS A 82 1.91 -8.35 3.78
CA HIS A 82 2.53 -8.42 5.11
C HIS A 82 1.91 -7.42 6.09
N CYS A 83 1.33 -6.34 5.57
CA CYS A 83 0.59 -5.34 6.32
C CYS A 83 -0.70 -5.00 5.57
N ASP A 84 -1.79 -4.82 6.31
CA ASP A 84 -3.05 -4.34 5.77
C ASP A 84 -2.93 -2.85 5.42
N PRO A 85 -3.14 -2.46 4.15
CA PRO A 85 -2.89 -1.09 3.69
C PRO A 85 -3.91 -0.06 4.21
N PHE A 86 -4.95 -0.47 4.93
CA PHE A 86 -5.96 0.44 5.49
C PHE A 86 -5.81 0.61 7.01
N THR A 87 -5.56 -0.49 7.72
CA THR A 87 -5.53 -0.55 9.19
C THR A 87 -4.11 -0.51 9.75
N GLY A 88 -3.09 -0.85 8.96
CA GLY A 88 -1.70 -0.97 9.41
C GLY A 88 -1.40 -2.27 10.15
N GLN A 89 -2.37 -3.18 10.27
CA GLN A 89 -2.16 -4.47 10.94
C GLN A 89 -1.19 -5.35 10.16
N CYS A 90 -0.21 -5.92 10.86
CA CYS A 90 0.71 -6.90 10.31
C CYS A 90 0.01 -8.27 10.22
N LEU A 91 0.04 -8.87 9.02
CA LEU A 91 -0.76 -10.07 8.69
C LEU A 91 0.09 -11.33 8.55
N LYS A 92 1.40 -11.19 8.31
CA LYS A 92 2.34 -12.29 8.05
C LYS A 92 3.59 -12.18 8.91
N CYS A 93 3.40 -12.21 10.23
CA CYS A 93 4.49 -12.12 11.19
C CYS A 93 5.53 -13.24 10.99
N LEU A 94 6.80 -12.86 10.96
CA LEU A 94 7.98 -13.71 10.84
C LEU A 94 8.59 -13.97 12.22
N GLY A 95 9.60 -14.85 12.29
CA GLY A 95 10.36 -15.06 13.53
C GLY A 95 9.55 -15.68 14.69
N ASN A 96 8.45 -16.37 14.40
CA ASN A 96 7.51 -16.89 15.40
C ASN A 96 6.93 -15.80 16.31
N THR A 97 6.60 -14.67 15.70
CA THR A 97 5.92 -13.56 16.37
C THR A 97 4.44 -13.49 15.96
N ALA A 98 3.67 -12.73 16.72
CA ALA A 98 2.24 -12.53 16.57
C ALA A 98 1.84 -11.18 17.18
N GLY A 99 0.56 -10.82 17.08
CA GLY A 99 0.05 -9.52 17.51
C GLY A 99 -0.20 -8.58 16.33
N HIS A 100 -0.79 -7.41 16.60
CA HIS A 100 -1.14 -6.45 15.54
C HIS A 100 0.08 -5.86 14.84
N HIS A 101 1.19 -5.80 15.56
CA HIS A 101 2.47 -5.23 15.19
C HIS A 101 3.59 -6.29 15.22
N CYS A 102 3.23 -7.58 15.26
CA CYS A 102 4.19 -8.67 15.47
C CYS A 102 5.05 -8.49 16.74
N GLU A 103 4.43 -7.94 17.78
CA GLU A 103 5.07 -7.51 19.04
C GLU A 103 5.06 -8.57 20.14
N LYS A 104 4.51 -9.75 19.87
CA LYS A 104 4.36 -10.85 20.83
C LYS A 104 4.99 -12.11 20.27
N CYS A 105 5.43 -13.02 21.13
CA CYS A 105 5.73 -14.38 20.70
C CYS A 105 4.43 -15.07 20.26
N ALA A 106 4.49 -15.83 19.18
CA ALA A 106 3.41 -16.71 18.76
C ALA A 106 3.15 -17.80 19.83
N ASP A 107 1.97 -18.41 19.79
CA ASP A 107 1.59 -19.45 20.75
C ASP A 107 2.64 -20.57 20.81
N GLY A 108 3.11 -20.88 22.02
CA GLY A 108 4.15 -21.89 22.25
C GLY A 108 5.60 -21.38 22.15
N TYR A 109 5.80 -20.10 21.84
CA TYR A 109 7.11 -19.44 21.84
C TYR A 109 7.24 -18.48 23.03
N TYR A 110 8.48 -18.26 23.47
CA TYR A 110 8.79 -17.46 24.66
C TYR A 110 10.07 -16.65 24.44
N GLY A 111 10.18 -15.51 25.09
CA GLY A 111 11.33 -14.62 25.01
C GLY A 111 10.91 -13.19 24.70
N ASP A 112 11.83 -12.41 24.15
CA ASP A 112 11.56 -11.09 23.61
C ASP A 112 11.21 -11.21 22.12
N ALA A 113 10.05 -10.70 21.73
CA ALA A 113 9.58 -10.72 20.35
C ALA A 113 10.06 -9.50 19.54
N VAL A 114 10.54 -8.46 20.23
CA VAL A 114 11.02 -7.22 19.62
C VAL A 114 12.46 -7.04 20.07
N ILE A 115 13.37 -7.76 19.42
CA ILE A 115 14.79 -7.58 19.68
C ILE A 115 15.24 -6.35 18.87
N ASP A 116 15.57 -5.27 19.60
CA ASP A 116 16.15 -4.01 19.09
C ASP A 116 17.49 -4.22 18.36
#